data_AF-A0A5F8GHL9-F1
#
_entry.id   AF-A0A5F8GHL9-F1
#
_cell.length_a   1.000
_cell.length_b   1.000
_cell.length_c   1.000
_cell.angle_alpha   90.00
_cell.angle_beta   90.00
_cell.angle_gamma   90.00
#
_symmetry.space_group_name_H-M   'P 1'
#
loop_
_entity.id
_entity.type
_entity.pdbx_description
1 polymer ?
#
loop_
_entity_poly.entity_id
_entity_poly.type
_entity_poly.pdbx_seq_one_letter_code
_entity_poly.pdbx_strand_id
1 'polypeptide(L)'
;MELGADCFEQKLPMLEELILASDFLGLDIEFTGLRSIYPKGQQTSLFDSPAEWYLKTRRSIQQFTVCQIGLSMFSNMGRKSNKYLAHSYNFFLFPTTLGIMDSEFSFQASSILFLNQYGFDYNKFLKNGIPYMNEEQEKKIKQDLLTGNWKVRSTLDKDQMKVVIDEVTRWLEMAQEGDWMTLPDITGFQAFEVQLVLRQALPTVWTLMKDKGVLVKKVSRQYRWCLENSSRDHDDCRREKILLSARGFAVFFQMLVKAKKPLVGHNMMMDLLHLHEKFYRPLPESYEQFKLNIHGLFPVLIDTKNVTKEIWKELSFPRASNLLEVYEVLNSDLNPTKNSCPVIIHASECIKYVETKYPHEAAYDAFLCGSVLLKVAHLLLHRSTGGVRLEPTFPQYLGVLAPYVNQVNLIRACISKINFSGPDSPSSRPPTLILKVKRWPGVDEEQIYYEFKDLCKFDVRRFTRNQFLLMTNKFKENASGEFSIL
;
A
#
# COMPACT_ATOMS: atom_id res chain seq x y z
N MET A 1 -10.88 12.58 -2.41
CA MET A 1 -9.98 13.54 -3.09
C MET A 1 -8.81 12.80 -3.73
N GLU A 2 -8.26 13.31 -4.82
CA GLU A 2 -7.09 12.71 -5.48
C GLU A 2 -5.88 13.62 -5.29
N LEU A 3 -4.73 13.02 -5.00
CA LEU A 3 -3.46 13.71 -4.81
C LEU A 3 -2.40 13.08 -5.72
N GLY A 4 -1.78 13.93 -6.54
CA GLY A 4 -0.60 13.64 -7.34
C GLY A 4 0.59 14.50 -6.86
N ALA A 5 1.73 14.37 -7.53
CA ALA A 5 2.97 15.04 -7.13
C ALA A 5 2.82 16.57 -6.96
N ASP A 6 2.14 17.24 -7.89
CA ASP A 6 2.08 18.70 -8.01
C ASP A 6 1.49 19.42 -6.79
N CYS A 7 0.59 18.76 -6.06
CA CYS A 7 -0.14 19.37 -4.94
C CYS A 7 0.11 18.66 -3.60
N PHE A 8 0.86 17.56 -3.59
CA PHE A 8 1.04 16.73 -2.41
C PHE A 8 1.77 17.46 -1.28
N GLU A 9 2.92 18.09 -1.56
CA GLU A 9 3.72 18.78 -0.54
C GLU A 9 2.93 19.89 0.16
N GLN A 10 2.14 20.66 -0.58
CA GLN A 10 1.31 21.76 -0.05
C GLN A 10 0.18 21.27 0.86
N LYS A 11 -0.27 20.02 0.68
CA LYS A 11 -1.35 19.41 1.46
C LYS A 11 -0.86 18.70 2.72
N LEU A 12 0.44 18.47 2.88
CA LEU A 12 1.01 17.75 4.04
C LEU A 12 0.55 18.29 5.40
N PRO A 13 0.57 19.62 5.69
CA PRO A 13 0.15 20.12 7.00
C PRO A 13 -1.31 19.80 7.33
N MET A 14 -2.21 20.01 6.36
CA MET A 14 -3.62 19.69 6.48
C MET A 14 -3.83 18.18 6.68
N LEU A 15 -3.09 17.34 5.95
CA LEU A 15 -3.18 15.89 6.10
C LEU A 15 -2.70 15.42 7.49
N GLU A 16 -1.65 16.04 8.04
CA GLU A 16 -1.18 15.75 9.40
C GLU A 16 -2.25 16.09 10.46
N GLU A 17 -2.88 17.26 10.35
CA GLU A 17 -3.99 17.66 11.22
C GLU A 17 -5.15 16.66 11.18
N LEU A 18 -5.55 16.22 9.97
CA LEU A 18 -6.62 15.23 9.79
C LEU A 18 -6.26 13.87 10.40
N ILE A 19 -5.02 13.39 10.23
CA ILE A 19 -4.57 12.16 10.89
C ILE A 19 -4.69 12.30 12.40
N LEU A 20 -4.18 13.39 12.97
CA LEU A 20 -4.15 13.58 14.42
C LEU A 20 -5.57 13.68 15.01
N ALA A 21 -6.50 14.31 14.29
CA ALA A 21 -7.90 14.43 14.67
C ALA A 21 -8.70 13.12 14.52
N SER A 22 -8.28 12.20 13.67
CA SER A 22 -8.98 10.94 13.43
C SER A 22 -8.95 9.98 14.63
N ASP A 23 -10.00 9.17 14.79
CA ASP A 23 -10.05 8.07 15.74
C ASP A 23 -9.31 6.82 15.21
N PHE A 24 -9.43 6.57 13.90
CA PHE A 24 -8.79 5.47 13.20
C PHE A 24 -8.69 5.74 11.69
N LEU A 25 -7.92 4.90 11.00
CA LEU A 25 -7.61 5.01 9.58
C LEU A 25 -8.08 3.76 8.84
N GLY A 26 -8.89 3.93 7.79
CA GLY A 26 -9.15 2.91 6.78
C GLY A 26 -8.06 2.96 5.69
N LEU A 27 -7.60 1.80 5.24
CA LEU A 27 -6.55 1.63 4.23
C LEU A 27 -6.96 0.58 3.21
N ASP A 28 -6.65 0.85 1.95
CA ASP A 28 -6.64 -0.10 0.85
C ASP A 28 -5.57 0.33 -0.18
N ILE A 29 -4.94 -0.61 -0.88
CA ILE A 29 -3.85 -0.33 -1.81
C ILE A 29 -4.04 -1.10 -3.12
N GLU A 30 -3.87 -0.39 -4.24
CA GLU A 30 -3.83 -0.99 -5.57
C GLU A 30 -2.40 -1.26 -6.02
N PHE A 31 -2.21 -2.42 -6.64
CA PHE A 31 -0.89 -2.95 -7.01
C PHE A 31 -0.78 -3.20 -8.52
N THR A 32 0.44 -3.11 -9.06
CA THR A 32 0.70 -3.48 -10.46
C THR A 32 0.61 -4.99 -10.73
N GLY A 33 0.56 -5.80 -9.68
CA GLY A 33 0.34 -7.23 -9.72
C GLY A 33 0.23 -7.84 -8.33
N LEU A 34 -0.31 -9.06 -8.24
CA LEU A 34 -0.57 -9.74 -6.98
C LEU A 34 0.36 -10.92 -6.74
N ARG A 35 0.61 -11.72 -7.79
CA ARG A 35 1.33 -13.00 -7.67
C ARG A 35 2.25 -13.20 -8.84
N SER A 36 3.53 -13.42 -8.54
CA SER A 36 4.47 -13.88 -9.55
C SER A 36 4.17 -15.32 -9.92
N ILE A 37 4.08 -15.58 -11.23
CA ILE A 37 3.83 -16.93 -11.78
C ILE A 37 5.15 -17.72 -11.83
N TYR A 38 6.30 -17.06 -11.69
CA TYR A 38 7.63 -17.62 -11.89
C TYR A 38 8.55 -17.44 -10.66
N PRO A 39 9.38 -18.45 -10.34
CA PRO A 39 9.46 -19.77 -10.99
C PRO A 39 8.24 -20.66 -10.64
N LYS A 40 7.88 -21.57 -11.56
CA LYS A 40 6.80 -22.55 -11.34
C LYS A 40 7.07 -23.36 -10.05
N GLY A 41 6.02 -23.63 -9.27
CA GLY A 41 6.12 -24.40 -8.02
C GLY A 41 6.28 -23.58 -6.74
N GLN A 42 6.34 -22.25 -6.81
CA GLN A 42 6.44 -21.37 -5.63
C GLN A 42 5.13 -20.69 -5.24
N GLN A 43 3.99 -21.16 -5.76
CA GLN A 43 2.70 -20.62 -5.37
C GLN A 43 2.38 -20.95 -3.90
N THR A 44 1.61 -20.07 -3.27
CA THR A 44 1.13 -20.28 -1.91
C THR A 44 0.11 -21.41 -1.87
N SER A 45 0.26 -22.25 -0.86
CA SER A 45 -0.55 -23.44 -0.67
C SER A 45 -1.07 -23.53 0.76
N LEU A 46 -2.22 -24.19 0.93
CA LEU A 46 -2.77 -24.52 2.25
C LEU A 46 -1.80 -25.32 3.12
N PHE A 47 -0.83 -26.02 2.54
CA PHE A 47 0.19 -26.74 3.31
C PHE A 47 1.33 -25.86 3.82
N ASP A 48 1.42 -24.61 3.38
CA ASP A 48 2.53 -23.73 3.76
C ASP A 48 2.35 -23.24 5.19
N SER A 49 3.41 -23.37 5.99
CA SER A 49 3.56 -22.65 7.24
C SER A 49 3.55 -21.13 7.01
N PRO A 50 3.29 -20.31 8.04
CA PRO A 50 3.27 -18.85 7.89
C PRO A 50 4.59 -18.30 7.34
N ALA A 51 5.72 -18.86 7.80
CA ALA A 51 7.05 -18.49 7.33
C ALA A 51 7.28 -18.88 5.86
N GLU A 52 6.88 -20.07 5.43
CA GLU A 52 6.98 -20.49 4.02
C GLU A 52 6.09 -19.63 3.12
N TRP A 53 4.86 -19.34 3.56
CA TRP A 53 3.95 -18.45 2.86
C TRP A 53 4.55 -17.05 2.70
N TYR A 54 5.14 -16.53 3.77
CA TYR A 54 5.81 -15.23 3.78
C TYR A 54 6.97 -15.19 2.78
N LEU A 55 7.86 -16.19 2.79
CA LEU A 55 9.01 -16.24 1.88
C LEU A 55 8.60 -16.30 0.41
N LYS A 56 7.56 -17.08 0.08
CA LYS A 56 6.99 -17.13 -1.27
C LYS A 56 6.41 -15.78 -1.69
N THR A 57 5.64 -15.15 -0.81
CA THR A 57 4.95 -13.89 -1.11
C THR A 57 5.92 -12.71 -1.19
N ARG A 58 6.94 -12.66 -0.33
CA ARG A 58 8.01 -11.65 -0.32
C ARG A 58 8.64 -11.45 -1.70
N ARG A 59 8.93 -12.55 -2.42
CA ARG A 59 9.48 -12.48 -3.79
C ARG A 59 8.54 -11.80 -4.77
N SER A 60 7.24 -12.04 -4.63
CA SER A 60 6.21 -11.38 -5.44
C SER A 60 6.13 -9.88 -5.15
N ILE A 61 6.16 -9.49 -3.87
CA ILE A 61 6.12 -8.08 -3.41
C ILE A 61 7.32 -7.28 -3.94
N GLN A 62 8.48 -7.93 -4.08
CA GLN A 62 9.67 -7.31 -4.63
C GLN A 62 9.57 -7.02 -6.13
N GLN A 63 8.79 -7.82 -6.87
CA GLN A 63 8.60 -7.64 -8.32
C GLN A 63 7.53 -6.62 -8.68
N PHE A 64 6.48 -6.50 -7.88
CA PHE A 64 5.39 -5.56 -8.12
C PHE A 64 5.53 -4.29 -7.31
N THR A 65 4.80 -3.26 -7.72
CA THR A 65 4.81 -1.97 -7.05
C THR A 65 3.41 -1.47 -6.72
N VAL A 66 3.35 -0.45 -5.87
CA VAL A 66 2.11 0.22 -5.48
C VAL A 66 1.82 1.31 -6.49
N CYS A 67 0.61 1.34 -7.06
CA CYS A 67 0.21 2.39 -8.00
C CYS A 67 -0.73 3.42 -7.37
N GLN A 68 -1.56 3.02 -6.40
CA GLN A 68 -2.46 3.91 -5.68
C GLN A 68 -2.61 3.45 -4.23
N ILE A 69 -2.53 4.37 -3.27
CA ILE A 69 -2.91 4.15 -1.87
C ILE A 69 -4.19 4.92 -1.58
N GLY A 70 -5.17 4.22 -1.02
CA GLY A 70 -6.40 4.78 -0.49
C GLY A 70 -6.32 4.91 1.02
N LEU A 71 -6.57 6.10 1.55
CA LEU A 71 -6.66 6.33 2.98
C LEU A 71 -7.96 7.04 3.30
N SER A 72 -8.72 6.52 4.27
CA SER A 72 -9.91 7.17 4.81
C SER A 72 -9.74 7.44 6.30
N MET A 73 -9.72 8.71 6.69
CA MET A 73 -9.57 9.16 8.09
C MET A 73 -10.95 9.35 8.71
N PHE A 74 -11.26 8.60 9.77
CA PHE A 74 -12.56 8.62 10.43
C PHE A 74 -12.48 9.37 11.76
N SER A 75 -13.31 10.41 11.91
CA SER A 75 -13.34 11.26 13.10
C SER A 75 -14.77 11.34 13.64
N ASN A 76 -14.98 11.02 14.92
CA ASN A 76 -16.28 11.18 15.54
C ASN A 76 -16.66 12.67 15.65
N MET A 77 -17.83 13.08 15.13
CA MET A 77 -18.33 14.46 15.14
C MET A 77 -18.89 14.91 16.51
N GLY A 78 -18.42 14.32 17.59
CA GLY A 78 -18.82 14.63 18.96
C GLY A 78 -20.01 13.81 19.45
N ARG A 79 -20.07 13.67 20.77
CA ARG A 79 -20.93 12.68 21.47
C ARG A 79 -22.40 12.77 21.09
N LYS A 80 -22.95 13.98 20.94
CA LYS A 80 -24.39 14.22 20.74
C LYS A 80 -24.94 13.90 19.33
N SER A 81 -24.09 13.55 18.36
CA SER A 81 -24.50 13.46 16.96
C SER A 81 -24.49 12.05 16.37
N ASN A 82 -24.00 11.03 17.10
CA ASN A 82 -23.76 9.65 16.66
C ASN A 82 -23.30 9.56 15.19
N LYS A 83 -22.34 10.42 14.82
CA LYS A 83 -21.87 10.60 13.44
C LYS A 83 -20.35 10.49 13.37
N TYR A 84 -19.89 9.89 12.29
CA TYR A 84 -18.48 9.90 11.89
C TYR A 84 -18.32 10.71 10.61
N LEU A 85 -17.28 11.52 10.57
CA LEU A 85 -16.81 12.18 9.35
C LEU A 85 -15.68 11.35 8.74
N ALA A 86 -15.78 11.06 7.46
CA ALA A 86 -14.76 10.33 6.71
C ALA A 86 -14.11 11.23 5.64
N HIS A 87 -12.80 11.45 5.78
CA HIS A 87 -11.98 12.12 4.77
C HIS A 87 -11.19 11.08 3.97
N SER A 88 -11.57 10.86 2.71
CA SER A 88 -10.97 9.84 1.84
C SER A 88 -10.06 10.43 0.77
N TYR A 89 -8.84 9.93 0.67
CA TYR A 89 -7.81 10.39 -0.27
C TYR A 89 -7.22 9.22 -1.06
N ASN A 90 -7.12 9.41 -2.38
CA ASN A 90 -6.32 8.59 -3.28
C ASN A 90 -4.98 9.26 -3.49
N PHE A 91 -3.90 8.55 -3.21
CA PHE A 91 -2.54 8.95 -3.50
C PHE A 91 -2.04 8.09 -4.66
N PHE A 92 -1.80 8.69 -5.82
CA PHE A 92 -1.15 7.99 -6.92
C PHE A 92 0.36 8.06 -6.73
N LEU A 93 1.05 6.93 -6.78
CA LEU A 93 2.44 6.83 -6.33
C LEU A 93 3.34 6.26 -7.40
N PHE A 94 4.54 6.81 -7.58
CA PHE A 94 5.54 6.25 -8.50
C PHE A 94 6.90 6.14 -7.81
N PRO A 95 7.68 5.05 -8.00
CA PRO A 95 9.01 4.94 -7.39
C PRO A 95 9.88 6.15 -7.73
N THR A 96 10.64 6.66 -6.76
CA THR A 96 11.53 7.80 -7.02
C THR A 96 12.57 7.45 -8.10
N THR A 97 12.75 8.38 -9.03
CA THR A 97 13.75 8.35 -10.10
C THR A 97 14.85 9.38 -9.86
N LEU A 98 15.17 9.69 -8.60
CA LEU A 98 16.30 10.55 -8.25
C LEU A 98 17.61 9.74 -8.08
N GLY A 99 18.71 10.15 -8.72
CA GLY A 99 20.06 9.61 -8.44
C GLY A 99 20.28 8.22 -9.04
N ILE A 100 20.99 7.30 -8.41
CA ILE A 100 21.17 5.93 -8.97
C ILE A 100 19.96 4.99 -8.77
N MET A 101 18.84 5.51 -8.28
CA MET A 101 17.62 4.76 -7.97
C MET A 101 16.84 4.42 -9.24
N ASP A 102 17.27 3.41 -9.98
CA ASP A 102 16.49 2.84 -11.09
C ASP A 102 15.76 1.58 -10.60
N SER A 103 14.52 1.77 -10.15
CA SER A 103 13.71 0.67 -9.61
C SER A 103 13.00 -0.04 -10.75
N GLU A 104 13.43 -1.26 -11.05
CA GLU A 104 12.68 -2.14 -11.94
C GLU A 104 11.47 -2.74 -11.21
N PHE A 105 10.31 -2.70 -11.85
CA PHE A 105 9.11 -3.37 -11.39
C PHE A 105 8.30 -3.91 -12.57
N SER A 106 7.44 -4.88 -12.29
CA SER A 106 6.66 -5.59 -13.29
C SER A 106 5.18 -5.21 -13.23
N PHE A 107 4.49 -5.50 -14.34
CA PHE A 107 3.04 -5.43 -14.46
C PHE A 107 2.47 -6.82 -14.71
N GLN A 108 1.46 -7.19 -13.93
CA GLN A 108 0.69 -8.41 -14.18
C GLN A 108 -0.49 -8.05 -15.09
N ALA A 109 -0.49 -8.58 -16.32
CA ALA A 109 -1.49 -8.25 -17.33
C ALA A 109 -2.94 -8.37 -16.82
N SER A 110 -3.26 -9.41 -16.04
CA SER A 110 -4.60 -9.59 -15.47
C SER A 110 -4.98 -8.51 -14.46
N SER A 111 -4.03 -8.04 -13.65
CA SER A 111 -4.27 -6.95 -12.68
C SER A 111 -4.51 -5.62 -13.40
N ILE A 112 -3.79 -5.40 -14.49
CA ILE A 112 -3.93 -4.17 -15.29
C ILE A 112 -5.26 -4.12 -16.03
N LEU A 113 -5.67 -5.23 -16.64
CA LEU A 113 -7.00 -5.36 -17.24
C LEU A 113 -8.10 -5.17 -16.19
N PHE A 114 -7.93 -5.74 -14.99
CA PHE A 114 -8.88 -5.58 -13.89
C PHE A 114 -9.02 -4.10 -13.47
N LEU A 115 -7.92 -3.40 -13.18
CA LEU A 115 -7.96 -1.99 -12.81
C LEU A 115 -8.54 -1.09 -13.93
N ASN A 116 -8.25 -1.41 -15.20
CA ASN A 116 -8.86 -0.73 -16.34
C ASN A 116 -10.39 -0.87 -16.38
N GLN A 117 -10.93 -2.04 -16.01
CA GLN A 117 -12.39 -2.26 -15.96
C GLN A 117 -13.08 -1.36 -14.93
N TYR A 118 -12.36 -0.94 -13.88
CA TYR A 118 -12.84 -0.02 -12.86
C TYR A 118 -12.41 1.44 -13.08
N GLY A 119 -11.88 1.77 -14.26
CA GLY A 119 -11.59 3.15 -14.65
C GLY A 119 -10.32 3.73 -14.06
N PHE A 120 -9.35 2.90 -13.66
CA PHE A 120 -8.05 3.37 -13.15
C PHE A 120 -7.30 4.21 -14.21
N ASP A 121 -6.89 5.42 -13.85
CA ASP A 121 -6.13 6.31 -14.73
C ASP A 121 -4.62 6.12 -14.54
N TYR A 122 -4.02 5.37 -15.47
CA TYR A 122 -2.58 5.11 -15.48
C TYR A 122 -1.72 6.36 -15.68
N ASN A 123 -2.24 7.46 -16.24
CA ASN A 123 -1.45 8.68 -16.35
C ASN A 123 -1.21 9.31 -14.97
N LYS A 124 -2.19 9.24 -14.07
CA LYS A 124 -2.03 9.73 -12.68
C LYS A 124 -0.94 8.96 -11.94
N PHE A 125 -0.80 7.67 -12.22
CA PHE A 125 0.27 6.82 -11.70
C PHE A 125 1.63 7.05 -12.39
N LEU A 126 1.68 6.90 -13.72
CA LEU A 126 2.94 6.84 -14.49
C LEU A 126 3.58 8.21 -14.74
N LYS A 127 2.77 9.27 -14.86
CA LYS A 127 3.26 10.63 -15.17
C LYS A 127 3.29 11.51 -13.93
N ASN A 128 2.24 11.46 -13.13
CA ASN A 128 2.01 12.42 -12.04
C ASN A 128 2.07 11.77 -10.65
N GLY A 129 2.62 10.55 -10.57
CA GLY A 129 2.71 9.81 -9.33
C GLY A 129 3.62 10.49 -8.32
N ILE A 130 3.17 10.57 -7.07
CA ILE A 130 3.95 11.08 -5.95
C ILE A 130 5.16 10.17 -5.76
N PRO A 131 6.38 10.72 -5.75
CA PRO A 131 7.58 9.93 -5.53
C PRO A 131 7.57 9.30 -4.15
N TYR A 132 8.24 8.16 -4.01
CA TYR A 132 8.47 7.56 -2.71
C TYR A 132 9.77 6.76 -2.69
N MET A 133 10.23 6.50 -1.47
CA MET A 133 11.38 5.65 -1.18
C MET A 133 11.27 5.06 0.23
N ASN A 134 12.05 4.01 0.50
CA ASN A 134 12.22 3.46 1.85
C ASN A 134 13.46 4.05 2.55
N GLU A 135 13.66 3.73 3.83
CA GLU A 135 14.75 4.29 4.64
C GLU A 135 16.15 3.93 4.13
N GLU A 136 16.34 2.76 3.51
CA GLU A 136 17.63 2.36 2.97
C GLU A 136 17.98 3.13 1.70
N GLN A 137 16.98 3.36 0.86
CA GLN A 137 17.09 4.19 -0.33
C GLN A 137 17.38 5.66 0.06
N GLU A 138 16.72 6.16 1.10
CA GLU A 138 16.97 7.50 1.63
C GLU A 138 18.41 7.66 2.13
N LYS A 139 18.94 6.67 2.86
CA LYS A 139 20.34 6.67 3.32
C LYS A 139 21.32 6.76 2.15
N LYS A 140 21.08 6.01 1.07
CA LYS A 140 21.91 6.03 -0.15
C LYS A 140 21.89 7.42 -0.80
N ILE A 141 20.70 7.98 -1.05
CA ILE A 141 20.55 9.32 -1.64
C ILE A 141 21.24 10.39 -0.78
N LYS A 142 21.07 10.34 0.55
CA LYS A 142 21.76 11.27 1.46
C LYS A 142 23.28 11.18 1.33
N GLN A 143 23.82 9.97 1.29
CA GLN A 143 25.26 9.75 1.15
C GLN A 143 25.78 10.28 -0.20
N ASP A 144 25.04 10.05 -1.29
CA ASP A 144 25.39 10.55 -2.62
C ASP A 144 25.37 12.09 -2.67
N LEU A 145 24.34 12.72 -2.10
CA LEU A 145 24.23 14.17 -2.00
C LEU A 145 25.36 14.79 -1.15
N LEU A 146 25.79 14.11 -0.09
CA LEU A 146 26.88 14.57 0.78
C LEU A 146 28.24 14.47 0.10
N THR A 147 28.52 13.35 -0.59
CA THR A 147 29.81 13.10 -1.24
C THR A 147 29.99 13.84 -2.55
N GLY A 148 28.92 14.39 -3.13
CA GLY A 148 28.96 15.01 -4.46
C GLY A 148 29.25 14.00 -5.58
N ASN A 149 29.18 12.69 -5.28
CA ASN A 149 29.28 11.60 -6.24
C ASN A 149 27.95 11.41 -6.96
N TRP A 150 27.43 12.48 -7.54
CA TRP A 150 26.22 12.42 -8.35
C TRP A 150 26.55 11.68 -9.66
N LYS A 151 26.37 10.36 -9.66
CA LYS A 151 26.52 9.56 -10.87
C LYS A 151 25.24 9.67 -11.68
N VAL A 152 25.32 10.37 -12.80
CA VAL A 152 24.28 10.40 -13.84
C VAL A 152 24.04 8.97 -14.37
N ARG A 153 22.74 8.61 -14.43
CA ARG A 153 22.13 7.26 -14.40
C ARG A 153 22.48 6.31 -15.54
N SER A 154 22.87 6.79 -16.71
CA SER A 154 23.12 5.92 -17.88
C SER A 154 24.07 6.60 -18.87
N THR A 155 24.56 5.88 -19.89
CA THR A 155 25.29 6.51 -21.01
C THR A 155 24.43 7.53 -21.75
N LEU A 156 23.14 7.26 -21.92
CA LEU A 156 22.18 8.18 -22.54
C LEU A 156 22.00 9.48 -21.73
N ASP A 157 21.92 9.39 -20.41
CA ASP A 157 21.81 10.57 -19.56
C ASP A 157 23.12 11.37 -19.53
N LYS A 158 24.28 10.70 -19.64
CA LYS A 158 25.57 11.40 -19.77
C LYS A 158 25.68 12.17 -21.08
N ASP A 159 25.21 11.61 -22.18
CA ASP A 159 25.22 12.29 -23.48
C ASP A 159 24.27 13.49 -23.48
N GLN A 160 23.06 13.34 -22.95
CA GLN A 160 22.13 14.47 -22.76
C GLN A 160 22.73 15.54 -21.83
N MET A 161 23.30 15.14 -20.71
CA MET A 161 23.91 16.08 -19.76
C MET A 161 25.12 16.80 -20.38
N LYS A 162 25.90 16.11 -21.22
CA LYS A 162 26.99 16.72 -21.98
C LYS A 162 26.47 17.78 -22.95
N VAL A 163 25.40 17.48 -23.69
CA VAL A 163 24.74 18.46 -24.57
C VAL A 163 24.31 19.70 -23.78
N VAL A 164 23.70 19.51 -22.61
CA VAL A 164 23.29 20.62 -21.73
C VAL A 164 24.50 21.43 -21.25
N ILE A 165 25.58 20.78 -20.80
CA ILE A 165 26.81 21.47 -20.39
C ILE A 165 27.42 22.26 -21.55
N ASP A 166 27.51 21.65 -22.74
CA ASP A 166 28.09 22.27 -23.93
C ASP A 166 27.25 23.48 -24.39
N GLU A 167 25.92 23.38 -24.31
CA GLU A 167 24.99 24.48 -24.60
C GLU A 167 25.17 25.65 -23.64
N VAL A 168 25.17 25.38 -22.32
CA VAL A 168 25.38 26.42 -21.30
C VAL A 168 26.78 27.04 -21.43
N THR A 169 27.80 26.23 -21.72
CA THR A 169 29.17 26.71 -21.91
C THR A 169 29.27 27.65 -23.10
N ARG A 170 28.67 27.31 -24.24
CA ARG A 170 28.63 28.18 -25.42
C ARG A 170 27.89 29.49 -25.16
N TRP A 171 26.78 29.44 -24.43
CA TRP A 171 26.07 30.66 -24.01
C TRP A 171 26.92 31.53 -23.08
N LEU A 172 27.67 30.93 -22.15
CA LEU A 172 28.53 31.66 -21.22
C LEU A 172 29.64 32.46 -21.90
N GLU A 173 30.10 32.06 -23.10
CA GLU A 173 31.11 32.81 -23.86
C GLU A 173 30.61 34.19 -24.30
N MET A 174 29.31 34.32 -24.59
CA MET A 174 28.70 35.56 -25.08
C MET A 174 27.95 36.34 -24.00
N ALA A 175 27.50 35.67 -22.94
CA ALA A 175 26.69 36.28 -21.88
C ALA A 175 27.47 37.27 -21.00
N GLN A 176 26.82 38.30 -20.49
CA GLN A 176 27.33 39.19 -19.44
C GLN A 176 26.89 38.72 -18.05
N GLU A 177 27.59 39.19 -17.00
CA GLU A 177 27.16 38.89 -15.63
C GLU A 177 25.77 39.48 -15.38
N GLY A 178 24.85 38.65 -14.87
CA GLY A 178 23.45 39.04 -14.70
C GLY A 178 22.49 38.41 -15.72
N ASP A 179 23.01 38.00 -16.89
CA ASP A 179 22.20 37.41 -17.95
C ASP A 179 21.62 36.05 -17.55
N TRP A 180 20.50 35.72 -18.20
CA TRP A 180 19.75 34.48 -18.00
C TRP A 180 19.61 33.71 -19.31
N MET A 181 19.67 32.39 -19.21
CA MET A 181 19.16 31.46 -20.22
C MET A 181 18.14 30.51 -19.60
N THR A 182 17.28 29.94 -20.42
CA THR A 182 16.31 28.92 -20.02
C THR A 182 16.66 27.62 -20.72
N LEU A 183 16.75 26.54 -19.96
CA LEU A 183 16.79 25.18 -20.49
C LEU A 183 15.35 24.63 -20.45
N PRO A 184 14.62 24.67 -21.58
CA PRO A 184 13.23 24.26 -21.63
C PRO A 184 13.08 22.74 -21.47
N ASP A 185 11.87 22.30 -21.12
CA ASP A 185 11.47 20.88 -21.09
C ASP A 185 12.21 19.97 -20.08
N ILE A 186 13.11 20.53 -19.27
CA ILE A 186 13.74 19.85 -18.13
C ILE A 186 12.86 20.04 -16.90
N THR A 187 12.14 18.99 -16.49
CA THR A 187 11.14 19.05 -15.40
C THR A 187 11.34 17.91 -14.38
N GLY A 188 10.62 17.98 -13.25
CA GLY A 188 10.67 16.95 -12.22
C GLY A 188 12.08 16.72 -11.65
N PHE A 189 12.45 15.45 -11.42
CA PHE A 189 13.77 15.14 -10.86
C PHE A 189 14.93 15.48 -11.80
N GLN A 190 14.75 15.38 -13.12
CA GLN A 190 15.78 15.76 -14.10
C GLN A 190 16.23 17.21 -13.90
N ALA A 191 15.32 18.11 -13.50
CA ALA A 191 15.67 19.49 -13.20
C ALA A 191 16.58 19.62 -11.99
N PHE A 192 16.44 18.79 -10.95
CA PHE A 192 17.41 18.75 -9.85
C PHE A 192 18.76 18.18 -10.31
N GLU A 193 18.76 17.11 -11.11
CA GLU A 193 20.00 16.50 -11.60
C GLU A 193 20.82 17.48 -12.45
N VAL A 194 20.16 18.17 -13.38
CA VAL A 194 20.78 19.17 -14.25
C VAL A 194 21.35 20.34 -13.45
N GLN A 195 20.62 20.84 -12.46
CA GLN A 195 21.11 21.90 -11.60
C GLN A 195 22.35 21.48 -10.79
N LEU A 196 22.33 20.28 -10.21
CA LEU A 196 23.47 19.74 -9.46
C LEU A 196 24.71 19.64 -10.37
N VAL A 197 24.55 19.08 -11.57
CA VAL A 197 25.64 18.92 -12.53
C VAL A 197 26.16 20.25 -13.03
N LEU A 198 25.29 21.19 -13.42
CA LEU A 198 25.70 22.51 -13.90
C LEU A 198 26.43 23.30 -12.83
N ARG A 199 25.92 23.29 -11.59
CA ARG A 199 26.58 23.98 -10.48
C ARG A 199 27.93 23.34 -10.15
N GLN A 200 28.09 22.02 -10.32
CA GLN A 200 29.36 21.33 -10.11
C GLN A 200 30.37 21.60 -11.25
N ALA A 201 29.92 21.55 -12.51
CA ALA A 201 30.77 21.67 -13.68
C ALA A 201 31.17 23.13 -14.00
N LEU A 202 30.29 24.09 -13.75
CA LEU A 202 30.47 25.49 -14.17
C LEU A 202 30.49 26.41 -12.93
N PRO A 203 31.65 26.97 -12.54
CA PRO A 203 31.77 27.75 -11.30
C PRO A 203 31.12 29.14 -11.36
N THR A 204 30.72 29.61 -12.54
CA THR A 204 30.16 30.95 -12.79
C THR A 204 28.69 30.93 -13.17
N VAL A 205 27.97 29.87 -12.81
CA VAL A 205 26.52 29.79 -12.98
C VAL A 205 25.79 29.66 -11.66
N TRP A 206 24.58 30.19 -11.64
CA TRP A 206 23.55 29.92 -10.63
C TRP A 206 22.31 29.39 -11.33
N THR A 207 21.58 28.47 -10.71
CA THR A 207 20.39 27.86 -11.32
C THR A 207 19.15 28.02 -10.46
N LEU A 208 17.97 28.08 -11.08
CA LEU A 208 16.68 28.11 -10.38
C LEU A 208 15.67 27.23 -11.12
N MET A 209 14.72 26.62 -10.41
CA MET A 209 13.61 25.92 -11.05
C MET A 209 12.52 26.90 -11.47
N LYS A 210 11.86 26.61 -12.58
CA LYS A 210 10.65 27.29 -13.01
C LYS A 210 9.72 26.26 -13.67
N ASP A 211 8.41 26.54 -13.72
CA ASP A 211 7.36 25.60 -14.15
C ASP A 211 7.60 24.93 -15.53
N LYS A 212 8.47 25.46 -16.39
CA LYS A 212 8.75 24.95 -17.74
C LYS A 212 10.23 24.73 -18.03
N GLY A 213 11.09 24.64 -17.02
CA GLY A 213 12.51 24.39 -17.23
C GLY A 213 13.43 24.87 -16.12
N VAL A 214 14.74 24.78 -16.38
CA VAL A 214 15.79 25.28 -15.48
C VAL A 214 16.27 26.62 -15.99
N LEU A 215 16.20 27.65 -15.15
CA LEU A 215 16.84 28.93 -15.42
C LEU A 215 18.30 28.88 -15.01
N VAL A 216 19.19 29.34 -15.88
CA VAL A 216 20.62 29.45 -15.61
C VAL A 216 21.01 30.93 -15.70
N LYS A 217 21.63 31.45 -14.63
CA LYS A 217 22.13 32.82 -14.53
C LYS A 217 23.64 32.83 -14.56
N LYS A 218 24.24 33.73 -15.34
CA LYS A 218 25.68 33.99 -15.27
C LYS A 218 25.97 34.87 -14.05
N VAL A 219 26.88 34.41 -13.19
CA VAL A 219 27.25 35.08 -11.94
C VAL A 219 28.77 35.06 -11.74
N SER A 220 29.31 36.09 -11.08
CA SER A 220 30.69 36.06 -10.60
C SER A 220 30.88 35.00 -9.52
N ARG A 221 32.14 34.54 -9.34
CA ARG A 221 32.49 33.59 -8.28
C ARG A 221 32.21 34.15 -6.88
N GLN A 222 32.47 35.45 -6.66
CA GLN A 222 32.16 36.09 -5.38
C GLN A 222 30.65 36.09 -5.13
N TYR A 223 29.84 36.47 -6.13
CA TYR A 223 28.40 36.51 -5.97
C TYR A 223 27.80 35.12 -5.75
N ARG A 224 28.29 34.10 -6.46
CA ARG A 224 27.91 32.70 -6.21
C ARG A 224 28.21 32.27 -4.78
N TRP A 225 29.40 32.56 -4.27
CA TRP A 225 29.76 32.25 -2.89
C TRP A 225 28.81 32.93 -1.89
N CYS A 226 28.42 34.18 -2.14
CA CYS A 226 27.41 34.86 -1.33
C CYS A 226 26.04 34.15 -1.38
N LEU A 227 25.61 33.67 -2.56
CA LEU A 227 24.34 32.95 -2.71
C LEU A 227 24.34 31.62 -1.95
N GLU A 228 25.41 30.83 -2.06
CA GLU A 228 25.56 29.54 -1.37
C GLU A 228 25.56 29.68 0.16
N ASN A 229 26.10 30.79 0.67
CA ASN A 229 26.16 31.07 2.11
C ASN A 229 25.01 31.94 2.62
N SER A 230 24.15 32.45 1.74
CA SER A 230 22.97 33.19 2.14
C SER A 230 21.87 32.24 2.61
N SER A 231 21.30 32.49 3.78
CA SER A 231 20.16 31.75 4.35
C SER A 231 18.84 32.16 3.68
N ARG A 232 18.77 32.09 2.34
CA ARG A 232 17.54 32.34 1.59
C ARG A 232 16.80 31.02 1.36
N ASP A 233 15.51 30.99 1.71
CA ASP A 233 14.60 29.83 1.52
C ASP A 233 14.25 29.54 0.04
N HIS A 234 14.87 30.24 -0.91
CA HIS A 234 14.54 30.17 -2.34
C HIS A 234 15.54 29.39 -3.20
N ASP A 235 16.49 28.67 -2.61
CA ASP A 235 17.40 27.79 -3.37
C ASP A 235 16.85 26.37 -3.46
N ASP A 236 16.27 26.04 -4.62
CA ASP A 236 15.71 24.73 -4.92
C ASP A 236 16.75 23.60 -4.96
N CYS A 237 18.01 23.94 -5.21
CA CYS A 237 19.09 22.97 -5.29
C CYS A 237 19.71 22.68 -3.91
N ARG A 238 19.12 23.17 -2.82
CA ARG A 238 19.53 22.77 -1.47
C ARG A 238 19.24 21.29 -1.26
N ARG A 239 20.21 20.59 -0.68
CA ARG A 239 20.16 19.15 -0.42
C ARG A 239 18.90 18.76 0.37
N GLU A 240 18.50 19.58 1.33
CA GLU A 240 17.31 19.35 2.16
C GLU A 240 16.02 19.36 1.32
N LYS A 241 15.90 20.30 0.36
CA LYS A 241 14.73 20.43 -0.50
C LYS A 241 14.66 19.32 -1.54
N ILE A 242 15.80 18.98 -2.16
CA ILE A 242 15.91 17.82 -3.06
C ILE A 242 15.48 16.54 -2.33
N LEU A 243 15.98 16.33 -1.12
CA LEU A 243 15.65 15.16 -0.32
C LEU A 243 14.17 15.13 0.07
N LEU A 244 13.58 16.28 0.43
CA LEU A 244 12.16 16.38 0.76
C LEU A 244 11.29 15.97 -0.44
N SER A 245 11.55 16.54 -1.62
CA SER A 245 10.80 16.20 -2.84
C SER A 245 11.01 14.74 -3.26
N ALA A 246 12.20 14.18 -3.03
CA ALA A 246 12.47 12.77 -3.30
C ALA A 246 11.72 11.83 -2.37
N ARG A 247 11.58 12.19 -1.08
CA ARG A 247 10.87 11.37 -0.08
C ARG A 247 9.39 11.25 -0.45
N GLY A 248 8.79 12.34 -0.94
CA GLY A 248 7.39 12.41 -1.32
C GLY A 248 6.48 11.69 -0.31
N PHE A 249 5.80 10.63 -0.74
CA PHE A 249 4.85 9.90 0.10
C PHE A 249 5.47 9.30 1.37
N ALA A 250 6.79 9.02 1.39
CA ALA A 250 7.47 8.53 2.58
C ALA A 250 7.37 9.50 3.77
N VAL A 251 7.27 10.82 3.52
CA VAL A 251 7.03 11.83 4.57
C VAL A 251 5.68 11.58 5.24
N PHE A 252 4.64 11.38 4.44
CA PHE A 252 3.30 11.13 4.95
C PHE A 252 3.18 9.75 5.61
N PHE A 253 3.84 8.73 5.07
CA PHE A 253 3.95 7.43 5.73
C PHE A 253 4.56 7.55 7.15
N GLN A 254 5.61 8.35 7.32
CA GLN A 254 6.18 8.60 8.66
C GLN A 254 5.19 9.31 9.59
N MET A 255 4.37 10.23 9.07
CA MET A 255 3.29 10.85 9.85
C MET A 255 2.26 9.82 10.32
N LEU A 256 1.82 8.91 9.44
CA LEU A 256 0.91 7.80 9.80
C LEU A 256 1.49 6.91 10.91
N VAL A 257 2.75 6.51 10.76
CA VAL A 257 3.47 5.68 11.74
C VAL A 257 3.62 6.41 13.07
N LYS A 258 3.93 7.71 13.07
CA LYS A 258 4.10 8.51 14.29
C LYS A 258 2.78 8.73 15.03
N ALA A 259 1.67 8.87 14.31
CA ALA A 259 0.36 9.10 14.91
C ALA A 259 -0.20 7.88 15.65
N LYS A 260 0.28 6.66 15.33
CA LYS A 260 -0.10 5.39 15.99
C LYS A 260 -1.61 5.17 16.06
N LYS A 261 -2.35 5.70 15.09
CA LYS A 261 -3.79 5.48 14.98
C LYS A 261 -4.07 4.03 14.59
N PRO A 262 -5.17 3.42 15.08
CA PRO A 262 -5.60 2.11 14.61
C PRO A 262 -5.78 2.09 13.10
N LEU A 263 -5.18 1.09 12.46
CA LEU A 263 -5.18 0.92 11.01
C LEU A 263 -6.08 -0.25 10.63
N VAL A 264 -7.01 0.02 9.74
CA VAL A 264 -8.12 -0.87 9.38
C VAL A 264 -8.05 -1.17 7.90
N GLY A 265 -8.09 -2.45 7.54
CA GLY A 265 -8.14 -2.88 6.15
C GLY A 265 -9.05 -4.09 5.96
N HIS A 266 -9.15 -4.58 4.73
CA HIS A 266 -9.88 -5.79 4.41
C HIS A 266 -8.95 -6.76 3.71
N ASN A 267 -8.64 -7.90 4.36
CA ASN A 267 -7.67 -8.86 3.83
C ASN A 267 -6.28 -8.23 3.62
N MET A 268 -5.82 -7.45 4.60
CA MET A 268 -4.80 -6.41 4.39
C MET A 268 -3.35 -6.90 4.35
N MET A 269 -3.12 -8.22 4.22
CA MET A 269 -1.78 -8.79 4.36
C MET A 269 -0.83 -8.34 3.25
N MET A 270 -1.33 -8.22 2.02
CA MET A 270 -0.53 -7.73 0.88
C MET A 270 -0.21 -6.25 1.05
N ASP A 271 -1.15 -5.45 1.55
CA ASP A 271 -0.95 -4.03 1.86
C ASP A 271 0.18 -3.85 2.86
N LEU A 272 0.18 -4.62 3.95
CA LEU A 272 1.22 -4.56 4.98
C LEU A 272 2.61 -4.93 4.44
N LEU A 273 2.70 -5.95 3.58
CA LEU A 273 3.95 -6.34 2.94
C LEU A 273 4.48 -5.23 2.02
N HIS A 274 3.61 -4.60 1.22
CA HIS A 274 3.99 -3.47 0.37
C HIS A 274 4.35 -2.23 1.19
N LEU A 275 3.62 -1.93 2.26
CA LEU A 275 3.94 -0.82 3.16
C LEU A 275 5.34 -0.95 3.76
N HIS A 276 5.68 -2.18 4.18
CA HIS A 276 7.02 -2.49 4.70
C HIS A 276 8.08 -2.29 3.62
N GLU A 277 8.00 -3.02 2.51
CA GLU A 277 9.00 -3.03 1.42
C GLU A 277 9.25 -1.64 0.83
N LYS A 278 8.17 -0.88 0.57
CA LYS A 278 8.22 0.32 -0.28
C LYS A 278 8.44 1.61 0.51
N PHE A 279 8.04 1.69 1.78
CA PHE A 279 8.11 2.93 2.57
C PHE A 279 8.89 2.81 3.88
N TYR A 280 9.06 1.61 4.43
CA TYR A 280 9.86 1.43 5.64
C TYR A 280 11.27 0.92 5.30
N ARG A 281 11.42 -0.37 5.01
CA ARG A 281 12.70 -1.05 4.73
C ARG A 281 12.44 -2.28 3.86
N PRO A 282 13.43 -2.82 3.16
CA PRO A 282 13.26 -4.09 2.47
C PRO A 282 12.75 -5.19 3.42
N LEU A 283 11.84 -6.04 2.91
CA LEU A 283 11.26 -7.14 3.65
C LEU A 283 12.37 -8.05 4.20
N PRO A 284 12.39 -8.31 5.53
CA PRO A 284 13.42 -9.13 6.14
C PRO A 284 13.30 -10.59 5.70
N GLU A 285 14.38 -11.36 5.85
CA GLU A 285 14.31 -12.82 5.61
C GLU A 285 13.50 -13.55 6.68
N SER A 286 13.55 -13.05 7.92
CA SER A 286 12.81 -13.60 9.05
C SER A 286 11.36 -13.11 9.04
N TYR A 287 10.43 -14.07 9.02
CA TYR A 287 9.01 -13.85 9.21
C TYR A 287 8.69 -13.17 10.56
N GLU A 288 9.36 -13.60 11.64
CA GLU A 288 9.16 -13.00 12.96
C GLU A 288 9.62 -11.54 12.99
N GLN A 289 10.73 -11.23 12.32
CA GLN A 289 11.19 -9.84 12.20
C GLN A 289 10.19 -8.99 11.41
N PHE A 290 9.56 -9.54 10.36
CA PHE A 290 8.49 -8.85 9.64
C PHE A 290 7.31 -8.55 10.56
N LYS A 291 6.87 -9.51 11.37
CA LYS A 291 5.79 -9.28 12.36
C LYS A 291 6.14 -8.18 13.36
N LEU A 292 7.33 -8.26 13.96
CA LEU A 292 7.82 -7.25 14.90
C LEU A 292 7.88 -5.86 14.27
N ASN A 293 8.37 -5.77 13.03
CA ASN A 293 8.44 -4.51 12.30
C ASN A 293 7.05 -3.92 12.08
N ILE A 294 6.11 -4.71 11.53
CA ILE A 294 4.75 -4.25 11.27
C ILE A 294 4.03 -3.83 12.55
N HIS A 295 4.14 -4.62 13.62
CA HIS A 295 3.52 -4.27 14.90
C HIS A 295 4.13 -3.00 15.51
N GLY A 296 5.45 -2.81 15.34
CA GLY A 296 6.13 -1.57 15.72
C GLY A 296 5.67 -0.36 14.91
N LEU A 297 5.40 -0.52 13.61
CA LEU A 297 4.88 0.55 12.75
C LEU A 297 3.41 0.88 13.11
N PHE A 298 2.57 -0.15 13.20
CA PHE A 298 1.13 -0.07 13.44
C PHE A 298 0.73 -0.99 14.61
N PRO A 299 0.65 -0.46 15.86
CA PRO A 299 0.39 -1.28 17.04
C PRO A 299 -1.01 -1.87 17.12
N VAL A 300 -1.96 -1.28 16.40
CA VAL A 300 -3.37 -1.72 16.36
C VAL A 300 -3.78 -1.88 14.91
N LEU A 301 -3.80 -3.13 14.46
CA LEU A 301 -4.31 -3.54 13.15
C LEU A 301 -5.67 -4.20 13.28
N ILE A 302 -6.60 -3.89 12.39
CA ILE A 302 -7.90 -4.56 12.35
C ILE A 302 -8.23 -4.96 10.91
N ASP A 303 -8.22 -6.27 10.66
CA ASP A 303 -8.64 -6.82 9.38
C ASP A 303 -10.13 -7.17 9.40
N THR A 304 -10.93 -6.36 8.71
CA THR A 304 -12.40 -6.51 8.66
C THR A 304 -12.84 -7.84 8.08
N LYS A 305 -12.02 -8.52 7.25
CA LYS A 305 -12.33 -9.87 6.76
C LYS A 305 -12.26 -10.91 7.87
N ASN A 306 -11.31 -10.73 8.80
CA ASN A 306 -11.20 -11.59 9.97
C ASN A 306 -12.34 -11.30 10.96
N VAL A 307 -12.65 -10.02 11.21
CA VAL A 307 -13.73 -9.62 12.13
C VAL A 307 -15.10 -10.13 11.66
N THR A 308 -15.40 -10.00 10.37
CA THR A 308 -16.72 -10.37 9.83
C THR A 308 -16.94 -11.88 9.73
N LYS A 309 -15.88 -12.70 9.71
CA LYS A 309 -15.94 -14.13 9.41
C LYS A 309 -16.86 -14.94 10.35
N GLU A 310 -16.75 -14.72 11.65
CA GLU A 310 -17.55 -15.43 12.67
C GLU A 310 -18.98 -14.89 12.70
N ILE A 311 -19.10 -13.56 12.67
CA ILE A 311 -20.38 -12.84 12.74
C ILE A 311 -21.30 -13.20 11.58
N TRP A 312 -20.74 -13.33 10.36
CA TRP A 312 -21.50 -13.75 9.19
C TRP A 312 -22.17 -15.11 9.38
N LYS A 313 -21.47 -16.05 10.04
CA LYS A 313 -21.99 -17.38 10.32
C LYS A 313 -23.05 -17.34 11.42
N GLU A 314 -22.77 -16.64 12.52
CA GLU A 314 -23.69 -16.57 13.66
C GLU A 314 -25.03 -15.93 13.31
N LEU A 315 -25.00 -14.86 12.51
CA LEU A 315 -26.21 -14.15 12.08
C LEU A 315 -26.82 -14.69 10.79
N SER A 316 -26.22 -15.76 10.23
CA SER A 316 -26.70 -16.39 8.99
C SER A 316 -26.88 -15.38 7.84
N PHE A 317 -25.95 -14.43 7.74
CA PHE A 317 -25.97 -13.44 6.65
C PHE A 317 -25.70 -14.10 5.29
N PRO A 318 -26.27 -13.56 4.20
CA PRO A 318 -26.02 -14.09 2.87
C PRO A 318 -24.53 -14.01 2.54
N ARG A 319 -24.07 -14.95 1.72
CA ARG A 319 -22.68 -15.04 1.32
C ARG A 319 -22.27 -13.76 0.58
N ALA A 320 -21.27 -13.07 1.11
CA ALA A 320 -20.60 -11.95 0.46
C ALA A 320 -19.23 -12.37 -0.07
N SER A 321 -18.93 -12.00 -1.31
CA SER A 321 -17.72 -12.38 -2.04
C SER A 321 -16.64 -11.30 -2.01
N ASN A 322 -17.03 -10.03 -1.83
CA ASN A 322 -16.16 -8.86 -1.80
C ASN A 322 -16.59 -7.89 -0.68
N LEU A 323 -15.77 -6.86 -0.45
CA LEU A 323 -15.98 -5.87 0.60
C LEU A 323 -17.26 -5.04 0.39
N LEU A 324 -17.61 -4.72 -0.87
CA LEU A 324 -18.83 -3.96 -1.17
C LEU A 324 -20.08 -4.74 -0.76
N GLU A 325 -20.16 -6.03 -1.09
CA GLU A 325 -21.28 -6.89 -0.69
C GLU A 325 -21.38 -7.00 0.85
N VAL A 326 -20.24 -7.08 1.55
CA VAL A 326 -20.19 -7.05 3.03
C VAL A 326 -20.80 -5.74 3.55
N TYR A 327 -20.41 -4.61 2.97
CA TYR A 327 -20.95 -3.30 3.33
C TYR A 327 -22.44 -3.18 3.03
N GLU A 328 -22.92 -3.68 1.90
CA GLU A 328 -24.33 -3.66 1.50
C GLU A 328 -25.21 -4.49 2.45
N VAL A 329 -24.77 -5.69 2.80
CA VAL A 329 -25.47 -6.54 3.78
C VAL A 329 -25.60 -5.82 5.12
N LEU A 330 -24.53 -5.18 5.61
CA LEU A 330 -24.54 -4.44 6.88
C LEU A 330 -25.38 -3.14 6.84
N ASN A 331 -25.71 -2.63 5.65
CA ASN A 331 -26.62 -1.51 5.45
C ASN A 331 -28.07 -1.93 5.15
N SER A 332 -28.30 -3.22 4.92
CA SER A 332 -29.63 -3.77 4.69
C SER A 332 -30.37 -4.01 6.01
N ASP A 333 -31.67 -4.29 5.92
CA ASP A 333 -32.50 -4.61 7.08
C ASP A 333 -32.14 -5.96 7.72
N LEU A 334 -31.23 -6.74 7.11
CA LEU A 334 -30.63 -7.92 7.71
C LEU A 334 -29.76 -7.57 8.93
N ASN A 335 -29.18 -6.37 8.98
CA ASN A 335 -28.43 -5.92 10.15
C ASN A 335 -29.41 -5.35 11.21
N PRO A 336 -29.58 -6.01 12.37
CA PRO A 336 -30.53 -5.57 13.38
C PRO A 336 -30.16 -4.21 13.99
N THR A 337 -28.92 -3.76 13.82
CA THR A 337 -28.43 -2.50 14.36
C THR A 337 -28.30 -1.39 13.31
N LYS A 338 -28.83 -1.59 12.09
CA LYS A 338 -28.77 -0.62 11.00
C LYS A 338 -29.18 0.79 11.42
N ASN A 339 -30.28 0.91 12.16
CA ASN A 339 -30.87 2.20 12.54
C ASN A 339 -30.22 2.85 13.77
N SER A 340 -29.48 2.09 14.58
CA SER A 340 -28.76 2.60 15.76
C SER A 340 -27.27 2.82 15.53
N CYS A 341 -26.73 2.22 14.46
CA CYS A 341 -25.34 2.39 14.05
C CYS A 341 -25.03 3.86 13.75
N PRO A 342 -23.80 4.34 14.04
CA PRO A 342 -23.38 5.68 13.67
C PRO A 342 -23.58 5.94 12.17
N VAL A 343 -24.07 7.14 11.86
CA VAL A 343 -24.15 7.63 10.49
C VAL A 343 -22.75 8.08 10.05
N ILE A 344 -22.31 7.60 8.91
CA ILE A 344 -20.98 7.92 8.38
C ILE A 344 -21.18 8.89 7.21
N ILE A 345 -20.57 10.07 7.33
CA ILE A 345 -20.73 11.18 6.39
C ILE A 345 -19.39 11.41 5.70
N HIS A 346 -19.43 11.54 4.37
CA HIS A 346 -18.26 11.96 3.61
C HIS A 346 -17.97 13.45 3.84
N ALA A 347 -16.69 13.80 3.96
CA ALA A 347 -16.28 15.21 3.94
C ALA A 347 -16.72 15.91 2.66
N SER A 348 -16.85 17.24 2.72
CA SER A 348 -17.27 18.09 1.59
C SER A 348 -16.45 17.87 0.32
N GLU A 349 -15.18 17.52 0.45
CA GLU A 349 -14.23 17.27 -0.63
C GLU A 349 -14.33 15.84 -1.20
N CYS A 350 -15.23 15.02 -0.63
CA CYS A 350 -15.44 13.61 -0.95
C CYS A 350 -16.87 13.33 -1.42
N ILE A 351 -17.63 14.35 -1.83
CA ILE A 351 -19.03 14.23 -2.24
C ILE A 351 -19.27 13.24 -3.39
N LYS A 352 -18.26 12.95 -4.22
CA LYS A 352 -18.39 11.96 -5.30
C LYS A 352 -18.84 10.58 -4.80
N TYR A 353 -18.45 10.21 -3.57
CA TYR A 353 -18.81 8.92 -2.96
C TYR A 353 -20.22 8.87 -2.36
N VAL A 354 -20.91 10.01 -2.24
CA VAL A 354 -22.25 10.07 -1.66
C VAL A 354 -23.28 9.45 -2.60
N GLU A 355 -23.18 9.77 -3.89
CA GLU A 355 -24.17 9.36 -4.90
C GLU A 355 -23.69 8.16 -5.74
N THR A 356 -22.37 8.05 -5.95
CA THR A 356 -21.79 7.07 -6.86
C THR A 356 -20.85 6.12 -6.10
N LYS A 357 -20.96 4.82 -6.41
CA LYS A 357 -20.07 3.78 -5.88
C LYS A 357 -18.85 3.64 -6.80
N TYR A 358 -17.67 3.49 -6.21
CA TYR A 358 -16.40 3.32 -6.94
C TYR A 358 -15.63 2.10 -6.42
N PRO A 359 -16.18 0.87 -6.51
CA PRO A 359 -15.47 -0.33 -6.07
C PRO A 359 -14.13 -0.45 -6.82
N HIS A 360 -13.08 -0.90 -6.14
CA HIS A 360 -11.72 -0.98 -6.69
C HIS A 360 -11.10 0.38 -7.07
N GLU A 361 -11.58 1.44 -6.41
CA GLU A 361 -10.82 2.68 -6.23
C GLU A 361 -10.34 2.71 -4.77
N ALA A 362 -9.02 2.77 -4.56
CA ALA A 362 -8.43 2.51 -3.24
C ALA A 362 -9.07 3.33 -2.10
N ALA A 363 -9.31 4.63 -2.29
CA ALA A 363 -9.88 5.48 -1.24
C ALA A 363 -11.35 5.17 -0.93
N TYR A 364 -12.10 4.65 -1.91
CA TYR A 364 -13.47 4.19 -1.70
C TYR A 364 -13.45 2.86 -0.93
N ASP A 365 -12.59 1.92 -1.30
CA ASP A 365 -12.46 0.64 -0.60
C ASP A 365 -11.91 0.84 0.83
N ALA A 366 -10.98 1.77 1.04
CA ALA A 366 -10.54 2.21 2.37
C ALA A 366 -11.70 2.79 3.21
N PHE A 367 -12.60 3.55 2.59
CA PHE A 367 -13.82 4.03 3.25
C PHE A 367 -14.79 2.88 3.59
N LEU A 368 -14.99 1.93 2.67
CA LEU A 368 -15.81 0.75 2.93
C LEU A 368 -15.24 -0.07 4.09
N CYS A 369 -13.92 -0.27 4.15
CA CYS A 369 -13.23 -0.94 5.26
C CYS A 369 -13.59 -0.31 6.61
N GLY A 370 -13.40 1.00 6.75
CA GLY A 370 -13.72 1.70 8.00
C GLY A 370 -15.20 1.69 8.34
N SER A 371 -16.07 1.78 7.32
CA SER A 371 -17.52 1.73 7.51
C SER A 371 -18.01 0.35 7.96
N VAL A 372 -17.47 -0.72 7.36
CA VAL A 372 -17.72 -2.10 7.78
C VAL A 372 -17.26 -2.30 9.21
N LEU A 373 -16.07 -1.79 9.58
CA LEU A 373 -15.59 -1.87 10.96
C LEU A 373 -16.59 -1.25 11.95
N LEU A 374 -17.00 -0.01 11.72
CA LEU A 374 -17.93 0.70 12.62
C LEU A 374 -19.25 -0.05 12.78
N LYS A 375 -19.82 -0.53 11.67
CA LYS A 375 -21.09 -1.30 11.67
C LYS A 375 -20.97 -2.60 12.44
N VAL A 376 -19.89 -3.35 12.20
CA VAL A 376 -19.66 -4.64 12.84
C VAL A 376 -19.33 -4.47 14.33
N ALA A 377 -18.52 -3.48 14.68
CA ALA A 377 -18.21 -3.15 16.07
C ALA A 377 -19.47 -2.72 16.84
N HIS A 378 -20.34 -1.94 16.20
CA HIS A 378 -21.63 -1.56 16.78
C HIS A 378 -22.54 -2.76 17.01
N LEU A 379 -22.61 -3.69 16.04
CA LEU A 379 -23.35 -4.94 16.17
C LEU A 379 -22.83 -5.80 17.32
N LEU A 380 -21.50 -5.96 17.44
CA LEU A 380 -20.87 -6.67 18.55
C LEU A 380 -21.17 -6.01 19.90
N LEU A 381 -21.06 -4.68 19.96
CA LEU A 381 -21.33 -3.93 21.18
C LEU A 381 -22.78 -4.06 21.62
N HIS A 382 -23.73 -3.93 20.70
CA HIS A 382 -25.15 -4.10 20.96
C HIS A 382 -25.46 -5.49 21.54
N ARG A 383 -24.86 -6.54 20.99
CA ARG A 383 -24.99 -7.92 21.49
C ARG A 383 -24.39 -8.09 22.89
N SER A 384 -23.22 -7.49 23.15
CA SER A 384 -22.57 -7.58 24.47
C SER A 384 -23.30 -6.81 25.58
N THR A 385 -24.05 -5.77 25.24
CA THR A 385 -24.69 -4.85 26.20
C THR A 385 -26.21 -4.99 26.31
N GLY A 386 -26.82 -5.94 25.58
CA GLY A 386 -28.28 -6.13 25.60
C GLY A 386 -29.07 -4.96 24.98
N GLY A 387 -28.45 -4.16 24.12
CA GLY A 387 -29.12 -3.13 23.30
C GLY A 387 -29.29 -1.73 23.90
N VAL A 388 -28.60 -1.38 24.99
CA VAL A 388 -28.94 -0.19 25.82
C VAL A 388 -28.12 1.09 25.50
N ARG A 389 -27.23 1.12 24.49
CA ARG A 389 -26.38 2.31 24.23
C ARG A 389 -26.66 3.02 22.90
N LEU A 390 -27.05 4.29 22.99
CA LEU A 390 -27.39 5.14 21.86
C LEU A 390 -26.17 5.78 21.16
N GLU A 391 -25.03 5.97 21.86
CA GLU A 391 -23.90 6.77 21.34
C GLU A 391 -22.52 6.23 21.81
N PRO A 392 -22.05 5.11 21.25
CA PRO A 392 -20.75 4.54 21.62
C PRO A 392 -19.55 5.33 21.07
N THR A 393 -18.49 5.38 21.86
CA THR A 393 -17.18 5.95 21.48
C THR A 393 -16.29 4.90 20.81
N PHE A 394 -15.32 5.33 20.01
CA PHE A 394 -14.40 4.41 19.36
C PHE A 394 -13.61 3.51 20.34
N PRO A 395 -13.13 3.97 21.51
CA PRO A 395 -12.52 3.08 22.51
C PRO A 395 -13.45 1.97 23.00
N GLN A 396 -14.76 2.19 23.06
CA GLN A 396 -15.74 1.15 23.42
C GLN A 396 -15.89 0.12 22.30
N TYR A 397 -15.87 0.56 21.03
CA TYR A 397 -15.78 -0.34 19.90
C TYR A 397 -14.48 -1.15 19.92
N LEU A 398 -13.35 -0.52 20.21
CA LEU A 398 -12.07 -1.21 20.32
C LEU A 398 -12.08 -2.28 21.42
N GLY A 399 -12.78 -2.02 22.53
CA GLY A 399 -12.98 -2.99 23.60
C GLY A 399 -13.65 -4.29 23.14
N VAL A 400 -14.73 -4.21 22.35
CA VAL A 400 -15.40 -5.42 21.81
C VAL A 400 -14.64 -6.04 20.63
N LEU A 401 -13.78 -5.26 19.97
CA LEU A 401 -12.91 -5.73 18.90
C LEU A 401 -11.60 -6.36 19.39
N ALA A 402 -11.30 -6.29 20.70
CA ALA A 402 -10.04 -6.75 21.28
C ALA A 402 -9.59 -8.17 20.82
N PRO A 403 -10.48 -9.18 20.69
CA PRO A 403 -10.09 -10.51 20.19
C PRO A 403 -9.58 -10.54 18.74
N TYR A 404 -9.88 -9.50 17.95
CA TYR A 404 -9.53 -9.39 16.53
C TYR A 404 -8.37 -8.43 16.28
N VAL A 405 -7.94 -7.66 17.30
CA VAL A 405 -6.82 -6.72 17.18
C VAL A 405 -5.54 -7.49 16.85
N ASN A 406 -4.79 -6.98 15.87
CA ASN A 406 -3.56 -7.55 15.34
C ASN A 406 -3.70 -8.95 14.73
N GLN A 407 -4.93 -9.39 14.45
CA GLN A 407 -5.24 -10.65 13.78
C GLN A 407 -5.59 -10.40 12.31
N VAL A 408 -4.62 -10.55 11.42
CA VAL A 408 -4.76 -10.25 9.98
C VAL A 408 -5.08 -11.52 9.21
N ASN A 409 -6.06 -11.48 8.31
CA ASN A 409 -6.50 -12.64 7.54
C ASN A 409 -5.39 -13.15 6.61
N LEU A 410 -5.22 -14.48 6.53
CA LEU A 410 -4.25 -15.13 5.66
C LEU A 410 -4.94 -16.06 4.67
N ILE A 411 -4.72 -15.80 3.38
CA ILE A 411 -5.28 -16.59 2.28
C ILE A 411 -4.28 -17.66 1.83
N ARG A 412 -4.77 -18.90 1.70
CA ARG A 412 -4.01 -20.07 1.19
C ARG A 412 -2.71 -20.34 1.95
N ALA A 413 -2.83 -20.64 3.24
CA ALA A 413 -1.77 -21.09 4.14
C ALA A 413 -2.35 -22.10 5.14
N CYS A 414 -1.53 -22.77 5.94
CA CYS A 414 -2.00 -23.77 6.91
C CYS A 414 -2.82 -23.16 8.04
N ILE A 415 -2.58 -21.90 8.39
CA ILE A 415 -3.40 -21.08 9.28
C ILE A 415 -4.32 -20.16 8.48
N SER A 416 -5.30 -19.54 9.16
CA SER A 416 -6.25 -18.61 8.52
C SER A 416 -6.04 -17.14 8.87
N LYS A 417 -5.18 -16.85 9.86
CA LYS A 417 -4.88 -15.48 10.31
C LYS A 417 -3.53 -15.44 11.02
N ILE A 418 -2.80 -14.35 10.88
CA ILE A 418 -1.52 -14.09 11.55
C ILE A 418 -1.75 -13.13 12.72
N ASN A 419 -1.08 -13.40 13.84
CA ASN A 419 -1.13 -12.53 15.02
C ASN A 419 0.13 -11.66 15.06
N PHE A 420 0.03 -10.37 14.74
CA PHE A 420 1.18 -9.47 14.74
C PHE A 420 1.70 -9.11 16.14
N SER A 421 0.88 -9.29 17.18
CA SER A 421 1.24 -8.96 18.57
C SER A 421 1.80 -10.14 19.37
N GLY A 422 1.85 -11.34 18.79
CA GLY A 422 2.26 -12.54 19.51
C GLY A 422 2.33 -13.79 18.64
N PRO A 423 2.27 -15.00 19.23
CA PRO A 423 2.31 -16.24 18.46
C PRO A 423 1.06 -16.40 17.59
N ASP A 424 1.24 -17.05 16.44
CA ASP A 424 0.13 -17.34 15.53
C ASP A 424 -0.81 -18.38 16.14
N SER A 425 -2.11 -18.20 15.92
CA SER A 425 -3.10 -19.16 16.41
C SER A 425 -2.98 -20.51 15.69
N PRO A 426 -3.28 -21.63 16.38
CA PRO A 426 -3.38 -22.93 15.73
C PRO A 426 -4.37 -22.93 14.57
N SER A 427 -4.17 -23.83 13.63
CA SER A 427 -5.06 -23.95 12.47
C SER A 427 -6.48 -24.31 12.90
N SER A 428 -7.45 -23.55 12.41
CA SER A 428 -8.87 -23.86 12.52
C SER A 428 -9.40 -24.59 11.27
N ARG A 429 -8.49 -25.11 10.43
CA ARG A 429 -8.86 -25.77 9.17
C ARG A 429 -9.30 -27.21 9.41
N PRO A 430 -10.09 -27.78 8.49
CA PRO A 430 -10.36 -29.21 8.54
C PRO A 430 -9.07 -30.04 8.48
N PRO A 431 -9.07 -31.25 9.07
CA PRO A 431 -7.89 -32.12 9.08
C PRO A 431 -7.43 -32.49 7.66
N THR A 432 -6.13 -32.64 7.49
CA THR A 432 -5.52 -33.15 6.26
C THR A 432 -6.01 -34.57 5.99
N LEU A 433 -6.50 -34.82 4.78
CA LEU A 433 -6.87 -36.16 4.35
C LEU A 433 -5.68 -36.84 3.66
N ILE A 434 -5.55 -38.15 3.86
CA ILE A 434 -4.59 -38.99 3.14
C ILE A 434 -5.35 -39.80 2.11
N LEU A 435 -5.12 -39.51 0.83
CA LEU A 435 -5.64 -40.26 -0.29
C LEU A 435 -4.64 -41.35 -0.68
N LYS A 436 -5.09 -42.61 -0.78
CA LYS A 436 -4.28 -43.73 -1.25
C LYS A 436 -4.78 -44.22 -2.60
N VAL A 437 -3.92 -44.16 -3.60
CA VAL A 437 -4.20 -44.56 -4.98
C VAL A 437 -3.82 -46.03 -5.17
N LYS A 438 -4.77 -46.86 -5.63
CA LYS A 438 -4.54 -48.30 -5.86
C LYS A 438 -4.33 -48.65 -7.34
N ARG A 439 -5.18 -48.15 -8.24
CA ARG A 439 -5.23 -48.57 -9.65
C ARG A 439 -4.97 -47.45 -10.66
N TRP A 440 -4.19 -46.45 -10.27
CA TRP A 440 -3.81 -45.34 -11.16
C TRP A 440 -2.31 -45.03 -11.03
N PRO A 441 -1.43 -45.90 -11.57
CA PRO A 441 0.00 -45.73 -11.48
C PRO A 441 0.45 -44.50 -12.28
N GLY A 442 1.31 -43.68 -11.66
CA GLY A 442 1.86 -42.48 -12.29
C GLY A 442 0.98 -41.23 -12.21
N VAL A 443 -0.17 -41.31 -11.54
CA VAL A 443 -1.05 -40.14 -11.34
C VAL A 443 -0.31 -39.00 -10.65
N ASP A 444 -0.52 -37.77 -11.13
CA ASP A 444 0.05 -36.56 -10.54
C ASP A 444 -0.97 -35.75 -9.72
N GLU A 445 -0.46 -34.75 -9.01
CA GLU A 445 -1.25 -33.87 -8.14
C GLU A 445 -2.34 -33.10 -8.90
N GLU A 446 -2.09 -32.75 -10.16
CA GLU A 446 -3.03 -32.01 -11.00
C GLU A 446 -4.20 -32.91 -11.40
N GLN A 447 -3.93 -34.15 -11.80
CA GLN A 447 -4.94 -35.15 -12.10
C GLN A 447 -5.81 -35.47 -10.87
N ILE A 448 -5.20 -35.65 -9.69
CA ILE A 448 -5.96 -35.82 -8.45
C ILE A 448 -6.82 -34.59 -8.15
N TYR A 449 -6.29 -33.37 -8.32
CA TYR A 449 -7.08 -32.16 -8.13
C TYR A 449 -8.31 -32.13 -9.04
N TYR A 450 -8.16 -32.47 -10.32
CA TYR A 450 -9.28 -32.49 -11.27
C TYR A 450 -10.34 -33.53 -10.93
N GLU A 451 -9.96 -34.69 -10.40
CA GLU A 451 -10.89 -35.74 -9.97
C GLU A 451 -11.80 -35.27 -8.82
N PHE A 452 -11.26 -34.51 -7.85
CA PHE A 452 -12.03 -34.06 -6.68
C PHE A 452 -12.58 -32.64 -6.77
N LYS A 453 -12.30 -31.88 -7.83
CA LYS A 453 -12.65 -30.45 -7.92
C LYS A 453 -14.14 -30.16 -7.71
N ASP A 454 -15.01 -31.09 -8.14
CA ASP A 454 -16.46 -30.94 -8.06
C ASP A 454 -16.98 -31.21 -6.64
N LEU A 455 -16.27 -32.04 -5.88
CA LEU A 455 -16.56 -32.32 -4.48
C LEU A 455 -16.08 -31.16 -3.60
N CYS A 456 -14.80 -30.79 -3.70
CA CYS A 456 -14.25 -29.69 -2.95
C CYS A 456 -12.98 -29.13 -3.61
N LYS A 457 -12.69 -27.85 -3.34
CA LYS A 457 -11.40 -27.26 -3.72
C LYS A 457 -10.33 -27.71 -2.72
N PHE A 458 -9.48 -28.62 -3.16
CA PHE A 458 -8.33 -29.10 -2.40
C PHE A 458 -7.04 -28.49 -2.92
N ASP A 459 -6.08 -28.29 -2.03
CA ASP A 459 -4.67 -28.30 -2.39
C ASP A 459 -4.17 -29.76 -2.26
N VAL A 460 -3.42 -30.22 -3.26
CA VAL A 460 -2.93 -31.60 -3.35
C VAL A 460 -1.40 -31.58 -3.27
N ARG A 461 -0.83 -32.46 -2.45
CA ARG A 461 0.62 -32.65 -2.34
C ARG A 461 0.96 -34.13 -2.31
N ARG A 462 1.86 -34.61 -3.18
CA ARG A 462 2.31 -36.01 -3.13
C ARG A 462 3.06 -36.28 -1.82
N PHE A 463 2.69 -37.38 -1.15
CA PHE A 463 3.29 -37.83 0.10
C PHE A 463 4.23 -39.02 -0.12
N THR A 464 3.75 -40.03 -0.87
CA THR A 464 4.54 -41.19 -1.30
C THR A 464 4.21 -41.49 -2.77
N ARG A 465 4.82 -42.53 -3.35
CA ARG A 465 4.56 -42.93 -4.74
C ARG A 465 3.06 -43.10 -5.06
N ASN A 466 2.28 -43.59 -4.09
CA ASN A 466 0.85 -43.91 -4.26
C ASN A 466 -0.05 -43.19 -3.25
N GLN A 467 0.45 -42.17 -2.54
CA GLN A 467 -0.36 -41.43 -1.56
C GLN A 467 -0.22 -39.92 -1.74
N PHE A 468 -1.34 -39.23 -1.52
CA PHE A 468 -1.45 -37.77 -1.63
C PHE A 468 -2.08 -37.19 -0.37
N LEU A 469 -1.62 -36.03 0.04
CA LEU A 469 -2.26 -35.21 1.06
C LEU A 469 -3.27 -34.30 0.37
N LEU A 470 -4.48 -34.21 0.92
CA LEU A 470 -5.51 -33.28 0.50
C LEU A 470 -5.83 -32.33 1.65
N MET A 471 -5.75 -31.03 1.39
CA MET A 471 -6.12 -30.01 2.38
C MET A 471 -7.14 -29.05 1.77
N THR A 472 -8.13 -28.62 2.55
CA THR A 472 -9.15 -27.68 2.09
C THR A 472 -9.45 -26.60 3.13
N ASN A 473 -10.09 -25.52 2.70
CA ASN A 473 -10.62 -24.48 3.59
C ASN A 473 -11.85 -24.94 4.37
N LYS A 474 -12.73 -25.72 3.74
CA LYS A 474 -14.01 -26.21 4.29
C LYS A 474 -14.43 -27.46 3.53
N PHE A 475 -14.92 -28.48 4.23
CA PHE A 475 -15.67 -29.56 3.58
C PHE A 475 -17.03 -29.04 3.11
N LYS A 476 -17.52 -29.53 1.96
CA LYS A 476 -18.97 -29.42 1.67
C LYS A 476 -19.71 -30.35 2.64
N GLU A 477 -20.95 -30.01 2.99
CA GLU A 477 -21.75 -30.71 4.04
C GLU A 477 -21.90 -32.23 3.83
N ASN A 478 -21.56 -32.78 2.66
CA ASN A 478 -21.59 -34.22 2.34
C ASN A 478 -20.21 -34.89 2.20
N ALA A 479 -19.10 -34.22 2.57
CA ALA A 479 -17.74 -34.71 2.32
C ALA A 479 -17.03 -35.35 3.54
N SER A 480 -17.78 -35.79 4.55
CA SER A 480 -17.24 -36.54 5.70
C SER A 480 -17.26 -38.04 5.42
N GLY A 481 -16.19 -38.59 4.84
CA GLY A 481 -16.05 -40.03 4.60
C GLY A 481 -14.69 -40.40 3.99
N GLU A 482 -14.29 -41.66 4.12
CA GLU A 482 -13.12 -42.22 3.44
C GLU A 482 -13.31 -42.15 1.91
N PHE A 483 -12.53 -41.30 1.25
CA PHE A 483 -12.50 -41.22 -0.21
C PHE A 483 -11.60 -42.33 -0.76
N SER A 484 -12.21 -43.36 -1.34
CA SER A 484 -11.50 -44.42 -2.07
C SER A 484 -11.63 -44.18 -3.56
N ILE A 485 -10.51 -43.93 -4.25
CA ILE A 485 -10.45 -44.04 -5.72
C ILE A 485 -10.18 -45.51 -6.02
N LEU A 486 -11.13 -46.16 -6.69
CA LEU A 486 -11.02 -47.57 -7.09
C LEU A 486 -9.95 -47.78 -8.17
#